data_AF-A0A814FZE1-F1
#
_entry.id   AF-A0A814FZE1-F1
#
_cell.length_a   1.000
_cell.length_b   1.000
_cell.length_c   1.000
_cell.angle_alpha   90.00
_cell.angle_beta   90.00
_cell.angle_gamma   90.00
#
_symmetry.space_group_name_H-M   'P 1'
#
loop_
_entity.id
_entity.type
_entity.pdbx_description
1 polymer ?
#
loop_
_entity_poly.entity_id
_entity_poly.type
_entity_poly.pdbx_seq_one_letter_code
_entity_poly.pdbx_strand_id
1 'polypeptide(L)'
;MSLESKNFVRQVLADRESYILEGHSKDHFYQFEYKVQKSKATCQCEENKYYTKKCVDYSKYGEKCGLTWHCDQSQVLSCKSSICGCSDTKFWSSDNNKCVDRVSHGQSCKGDQCRINVNLHCSSSRSCECTDNNLYYWSETSAACVPKKRYIIIIIIITEAEADRRPLAQRPVK
;
A
#
# COMPACT_ATOMS: atom_id res chain seq x y z
N MET A 1 54.88 -6.82 17.25
CA MET A 1 54.07 -8.01 16.89
C MET A 1 54.53 -8.49 15.52
N SER A 2 55.16 -9.66 15.43
CA SER A 2 55.71 -10.17 14.17
C SER A 2 54.59 -10.63 13.21
N LEU A 3 54.92 -10.75 11.92
CA LEU A 3 53.98 -11.20 10.87
C LEU A 3 53.45 -12.61 11.16
N GLU A 4 54.26 -13.46 11.81
CA GLU A 4 53.89 -14.80 12.24
C GLU A 4 52.81 -14.80 13.33
N SER A 5 52.91 -13.87 14.30
CA SER A 5 51.89 -13.74 15.36
C SER A 5 50.51 -13.35 14.79
N LYS A 6 50.48 -12.57 13.69
CA LYS A 6 49.23 -12.16 13.02
C LYS A 6 48.57 -13.33 12.27
N ASN A 7 49.36 -14.22 11.69
CA ASN A 7 48.86 -15.39 10.96
C ASN A 7 48.33 -16.48 11.91
N PHE A 8 48.99 -16.69 13.05
CA PHE A 8 48.52 -17.61 14.10
C PHE A 8 47.13 -17.24 14.64
N VAL A 9 46.93 -15.95 14.95
CA VAL A 9 45.64 -15.39 15.41
C VAL A 9 44.54 -15.64 14.38
N ARG A 10 44.80 -15.45 13.08
CA ARG A 10 43.78 -15.63 12.04
C ARG A 10 43.41 -17.08 11.77
N GLN A 11 44.37 -18.01 11.80
CA GLN A 11 44.10 -19.41 11.47
C GLN A 11 43.54 -20.21 12.64
N VAL A 12 43.93 -19.90 13.88
CA VAL A 12 43.58 -20.71 15.06
C VAL A 12 42.37 -20.15 15.82
N LEU A 13 42.16 -18.83 15.81
CA LEU A 13 41.11 -18.19 16.60
C LEU A 13 39.80 -17.95 15.82
N ALA A 14 39.78 -18.16 14.51
CA ALA A 14 38.58 -17.91 13.69
C ALA A 14 37.45 -18.94 13.92
N ASP A 15 37.78 -20.18 14.31
CA ASP A 15 36.81 -21.27 14.39
C ASP A 15 36.39 -21.68 15.79
N ARG A 16 37.10 -21.27 16.84
CA ARG A 16 36.77 -21.63 18.24
C ARG A 16 35.95 -20.55 18.94
N GLU A 17 35.00 -20.95 19.76
CA GLU A 17 34.14 -20.04 20.55
C GLU A 17 34.84 -19.48 21.79
N SER A 18 35.87 -20.18 22.28
CA SER A 18 36.74 -19.70 23.36
C SER A 18 38.11 -20.35 23.26
N TYR A 19 39.08 -19.77 23.98
CA TYR A 19 40.41 -20.35 24.16
C TYR A 19 40.92 -20.07 25.57
N ILE A 20 41.67 -21.05 26.10
CA ILE A 20 42.31 -20.98 27.41
C ILE A 20 43.80 -20.75 27.18
N LEU A 21 44.35 -19.71 27.79
CA LEU A 21 45.80 -19.48 27.84
C LEU A 21 46.30 -19.79 29.25
N GLU A 22 47.28 -20.68 29.31
CA GLU A 22 47.95 -21.06 30.54
C GLU A 22 49.33 -20.41 30.61
N GLY A 23 49.69 -19.90 31.77
CA GLY A 23 50.97 -19.23 32.00
C GLY A 23 51.55 -19.55 33.37
N HIS A 24 52.87 -19.65 33.43
CA HIS A 24 53.61 -19.88 34.66
C HIS A 24 54.53 -18.69 34.95
N SER A 25 54.54 -18.25 36.21
CA SER A 25 55.53 -17.28 36.69
C SER A 25 56.02 -17.70 38.07
N LYS A 26 57.29 -18.11 38.15
CA LYS A 26 57.96 -18.63 39.35
C LYS A 26 57.19 -19.81 39.97
N ASP A 27 56.31 -19.54 40.94
CA ASP A 27 55.51 -20.53 41.67
C ASP A 27 53.99 -20.39 41.45
N HIS A 28 53.58 -19.53 40.52
CA HIS A 28 52.15 -19.24 40.27
C HIS A 28 51.74 -19.71 38.87
N PHE A 29 50.61 -20.40 38.83
CA PHE A 29 49.90 -20.77 37.61
C PHE A 29 48.74 -19.80 37.39
N TYR A 30 48.61 -19.29 36.17
CA TYR A 30 47.51 -18.45 35.75
C TYR A 30 46.81 -19.09 34.55
N GLN A 31 45.48 -19.06 34.57
CA GLN A 31 44.63 -19.52 33.49
C GLN A 31 43.69 -18.38 33.08
N PHE A 32 43.73 -18.00 31.81
CA PHE A 32 42.86 -16.96 31.25
C PHE A 32 41.94 -17.59 30.20
N GLU A 33 40.62 -17.48 30.41
CA GLU A 33 39.63 -17.85 29.41
C GLU A 33 39.23 -16.62 28.59
N TYR A 34 39.39 -16.71 27.27
CA TYR A 34 38.93 -15.70 26.32
C TYR A 34 37.74 -16.24 25.54
N LYS A 35 36.62 -15.51 25.55
CA LYS A 35 35.43 -15.85 24.77
C LYS A 35 35.43 -15.05 23.46
N VAL A 36 35.34 -15.75 22.34
CA VAL A 36 35.27 -15.16 21.01
C VAL A 36 33.80 -14.93 20.66
N GLN A 37 33.36 -13.67 20.72
CA GLN A 37 32.06 -13.31 20.15
C GLN A 37 32.23 -13.14 18.64
N LYS A 38 31.78 -14.15 17.86
CA LYS A 38 31.62 -13.98 16.41
C LYS A 38 30.49 -12.99 16.18
N SER A 39 30.83 -11.73 15.89
CA SER A 39 29.84 -10.83 15.32
C SER A 39 29.49 -11.37 13.94
N LYS A 40 28.21 -11.71 13.74
CA LYS A 40 27.72 -12.07 12.42
C LYS A 40 27.91 -10.84 11.54
N ALA A 41 28.87 -10.91 10.62
CA ALA A 41 29.08 -9.86 9.63
C ALA A 41 27.78 -9.72 8.83
N THR A 42 26.97 -8.72 9.17
CA THR A 42 25.72 -8.44 8.48
C THR A 42 26.10 -7.54 7.33
N CYS A 43 26.08 -8.05 6.10
CA CYS A 43 26.27 -7.22 4.92
C CYS A 43 25.07 -6.28 4.81
N GLN A 44 25.28 -5.02 5.16
CA GLN A 44 24.34 -3.94 4.91
C GLN A 44 24.76 -3.21 3.65
N CYS A 45 23.78 -2.83 2.83
CA CYS A 45 24.02 -1.92 1.72
C CYS A 45 24.17 -0.49 2.24
N GLU A 46 24.82 0.36 1.44
CA GLU A 46 24.80 1.81 1.65
C GLU A 46 23.36 2.35 1.74
N GLU A 47 23.21 3.55 2.30
CA GLU A 47 21.91 4.22 2.34
C GLU A 47 21.26 4.28 0.94
N ASN A 48 19.93 4.15 0.90
CA ASN A 48 19.14 4.15 -0.34
C ASN A 48 19.32 2.93 -1.26
N LYS A 49 19.89 1.84 -0.76
CA LYS A 49 20.03 0.57 -1.48
C LYS A 49 19.46 -0.60 -0.71
N TYR A 50 19.09 -1.66 -1.44
CA TYR A 50 18.66 -2.93 -0.89
C TYR A 50 19.41 -4.12 -1.49
N TYR A 51 19.43 -5.23 -0.76
CA TYR A 51 20.18 -6.43 -1.15
C TYR A 51 19.27 -7.47 -1.80
N THR A 52 19.67 -7.97 -2.96
CA THR A 52 19.05 -9.13 -3.63
C THR A 52 20.09 -10.24 -3.89
N LYS A 53 21.19 -9.86 -4.52
CA LYS A 53 22.46 -10.61 -4.71
C LYS A 53 23.66 -9.68 -4.71
N LYS A 54 23.41 -8.43 -5.14
CA LYS A 54 24.25 -7.25 -5.00
C LYS A 54 23.40 -6.13 -4.42
N CYS A 55 24.04 -5.08 -3.90
CA CYS A 55 23.33 -3.85 -3.55
C CYS A 55 22.81 -3.17 -4.81
N VAL A 56 21.53 -2.85 -4.81
CA VAL A 56 20.83 -2.16 -5.90
C VAL A 56 20.08 -0.97 -5.34
N ASP A 57 19.96 0.10 -6.11
CA ASP A 57 19.20 1.28 -5.70
C ASP A 57 17.71 0.93 -5.53
N TYR A 58 17.04 1.61 -4.61
CA TYR A 58 15.59 1.50 -4.50
C TYR A 58 14.89 1.94 -5.79
N SER A 59 13.85 1.20 -6.15
CA SER A 59 13.05 1.44 -7.34
C SER A 59 12.18 2.69 -7.18
N LYS A 60 12.20 3.54 -8.20
CA LYS A 60 11.47 4.82 -8.24
C LYS A 60 10.04 4.63 -8.73
N TYR A 61 9.24 5.71 -8.70
CA TYR A 61 7.88 5.71 -9.21
C TYR A 61 7.80 5.20 -10.66
N GLY A 62 6.93 4.21 -10.91
CA GLY A 62 6.75 3.59 -12.22
C GLY A 62 7.75 2.47 -12.55
N GLU A 63 8.76 2.24 -11.71
CA GLU A 63 9.73 1.15 -11.92
C GLU A 63 9.22 -0.18 -11.36
N LYS A 64 9.79 -1.28 -11.86
CA LYS A 64 9.41 -2.63 -11.43
C LYS A 64 9.89 -2.91 -10.01
N CYS A 65 9.09 -3.63 -9.25
CA CYS A 65 9.43 -4.08 -7.90
C CYS A 65 8.97 -5.52 -7.67
N GLY A 66 9.68 -6.20 -6.76
CA GLY A 66 9.29 -7.52 -6.27
C GLY A 66 8.55 -7.45 -4.94
N LEU A 67 8.96 -6.54 -4.07
CA LEU A 67 8.41 -6.35 -2.72
C LEU A 67 8.30 -4.86 -2.41
N THR A 68 7.44 -4.50 -1.45
CA THR A 68 7.19 -3.10 -1.05
C THR A 68 8.46 -2.35 -0.68
N TRP A 69 9.36 -2.99 0.06
CA TRP A 69 10.63 -2.38 0.49
C TRP A 69 11.68 -2.30 -0.63
N HIS A 70 11.41 -2.81 -1.83
CA HIS A 70 12.27 -2.53 -2.99
C HIS A 70 12.04 -1.13 -3.55
N CYS A 71 10.91 -0.50 -3.22
CA CYS A 71 10.58 0.85 -3.66
C CYS A 71 11.19 1.91 -2.73
N ASP A 72 11.50 3.08 -3.29
CA ASP A 72 12.08 4.19 -2.53
C ASP A 72 11.11 4.69 -1.45
N GLN A 73 11.46 4.39 -0.20
CA GLN A 73 10.66 4.74 0.96
C GLN A 73 10.72 6.25 1.25
N SER A 74 11.75 6.97 0.79
CA SER A 74 11.81 8.42 0.92
C SER A 74 10.71 9.12 0.10
N GLN A 75 10.23 8.45 -0.95
CA GLN A 75 9.12 8.88 -1.79
C GLN A 75 7.76 8.31 -1.34
N VAL A 76 7.73 7.55 -0.24
CA VAL A 76 6.54 6.89 0.31
C VAL A 76 5.89 5.94 -0.72
N LEU A 77 6.74 5.24 -1.49
CA LEU A 77 6.30 4.30 -2.52
C LEU A 77 6.02 2.91 -1.93
N SER A 78 5.08 2.23 -2.57
CA SER A 78 4.70 0.86 -2.27
C SER A 78 4.67 0.02 -3.54
N CYS A 79 4.98 -1.27 -3.44
CA CYS A 79 4.96 -2.15 -4.59
C CYS A 79 3.53 -2.65 -4.85
N LYS A 80 2.94 -2.23 -5.96
CA LYS A 80 1.60 -2.63 -6.39
C LYS A 80 1.65 -3.19 -7.80
N SER A 81 1.12 -4.40 -7.98
CA SER A 81 1.13 -5.07 -9.29
C SER A 81 2.53 -5.10 -9.92
N SER A 82 3.55 -5.36 -9.10
CA SER A 82 4.98 -5.37 -9.49
C SER A 82 5.54 -4.05 -10.00
N ILE A 83 4.89 -2.92 -9.70
CA ILE A 83 5.35 -1.57 -10.01
C ILE A 83 5.32 -0.70 -8.75
N CYS A 84 6.35 0.12 -8.56
CA CYS A 84 6.40 1.08 -7.47
C CYS A 84 5.43 2.23 -7.74
N GLY A 85 4.46 2.41 -6.84
CA GLY A 85 3.45 3.45 -6.92
C GLY A 85 2.93 3.85 -5.55
N CYS A 86 1.97 4.77 -5.53
CA CYS A 86 1.37 5.24 -4.30
C CYS A 86 0.34 4.25 -3.73
N SER A 87 0.18 4.26 -2.41
CA SER A 87 -0.95 3.59 -1.74
C SER A 87 -2.29 4.16 -2.22
N ASP A 88 -3.42 3.46 -1.99
CA ASP A 88 -4.73 3.91 -2.52
C ASP A 88 -5.20 5.22 -1.88
N THR A 89 -4.64 5.56 -0.72
CA THR A 89 -4.87 6.80 0.02
C THR A 89 -4.01 7.96 -0.46
N LYS A 90 -3.03 7.70 -1.33
CA LYS A 90 -2.03 8.68 -1.79
C LYS A 90 -2.02 8.80 -3.31
N PHE A 91 -1.53 9.92 -3.80
CA PHE A 91 -1.29 10.16 -5.23
C PHE A 91 0.14 10.67 -5.44
N TRP A 92 0.64 10.51 -6.66
CA TRP A 92 1.98 10.98 -7.01
C TRP A 92 1.97 12.50 -7.25
N SER A 93 2.67 13.26 -6.42
CA SER A 93 2.84 14.70 -6.63
C SER A 93 4.16 14.94 -7.37
N SER A 94 4.07 15.38 -8.62
CA SER A 94 5.23 15.82 -9.41
C SER A 94 5.97 17.00 -8.76
N ASP A 95 5.25 17.86 -8.05
CA ASP A 95 5.83 19.06 -7.43
C ASP A 95 6.72 18.69 -6.25
N ASN A 96 6.38 17.61 -5.53
CA ASN A 96 7.13 17.15 -4.36
C ASN A 96 8.00 15.92 -4.65
N ASN A 97 7.91 15.33 -5.86
CA ASN A 97 8.52 14.06 -6.24
C ASN A 97 8.29 12.93 -5.22
N LYS A 98 7.07 12.86 -4.66
CA LYS A 98 6.68 11.83 -3.68
C LYS A 98 5.18 11.58 -3.66
N CYS A 99 4.79 10.47 -3.05
CA CYS A 99 3.39 10.17 -2.76
C CYS A 99 2.88 11.03 -1.60
N VAL A 100 1.83 11.80 -1.86
CA VAL A 100 1.17 12.67 -0.87
C VAL A 100 -0.30 12.27 -0.71
N ASP A 101 -0.92 12.69 0.38
CA ASP A 101 -2.30 12.31 0.68
C ASP A 101 -3.29 12.85 -0.37
N ARG A 102 -4.25 12.00 -0.74
CA ARG A 102 -5.34 12.39 -1.63
C ARG A 102 -6.24 13.43 -0.98
N VAL A 103 -6.62 14.42 -1.77
CA VAL A 103 -7.48 15.53 -1.36
C VAL A 103 -8.94 15.08 -1.20
N SER A 104 -9.61 15.69 -0.23
CA SER A 104 -11.00 15.43 0.17
C SER A 104 -11.99 16.26 -0.64
N HIS A 105 -13.29 15.99 -0.44
CA HIS A 105 -14.38 16.70 -1.08
C HIS A 105 -14.26 18.24 -0.96
N GLY A 106 -14.56 18.95 -2.04
CA GLY A 106 -14.51 20.41 -2.12
C GLY A 106 -13.11 21.03 -2.22
N GLN A 107 -12.04 20.24 -2.04
CA GLN A 107 -10.67 20.75 -2.18
C GLN A 107 -10.24 20.81 -3.65
N SER A 108 -9.35 21.77 -3.96
CA SER A 108 -8.78 21.93 -5.29
C SER A 108 -7.96 20.71 -5.73
N CYS A 109 -8.12 20.31 -6.98
CA CYS A 109 -7.47 19.12 -7.53
C CYS A 109 -7.09 19.28 -9.01
N LYS A 110 -6.26 18.35 -9.49
CA LYS A 110 -5.91 18.16 -10.90
C LYS A 110 -5.73 16.67 -11.19
N GLY A 111 -6.45 16.12 -12.16
CA GLY A 111 -6.32 14.72 -12.55
C GLY A 111 -6.83 13.76 -11.47
N ASP A 112 -5.99 12.85 -11.00
CA ASP A 112 -6.36 11.77 -10.08
C ASP A 112 -6.11 12.09 -8.59
N GLN A 113 -5.99 13.36 -8.21
CA GLN A 113 -5.61 13.75 -6.84
C GLN A 113 -6.65 13.45 -5.76
N CYS A 114 -7.92 13.23 -6.14
CA CYS A 114 -9.01 13.00 -5.20
C CYS A 114 -8.99 11.60 -4.58
N ARG A 115 -9.66 11.45 -3.43
CA ARG A 115 -9.84 10.16 -2.76
C ARG A 115 -10.78 9.23 -3.53
N ILE A 116 -10.20 8.44 -4.43
CA ILE A 116 -10.94 7.48 -5.26
C ILE A 116 -11.65 6.39 -4.44
N ASN A 117 -11.13 6.04 -3.25
CA ASN A 117 -11.69 5.02 -2.38
C ASN A 117 -13.02 5.42 -1.73
N VAL A 118 -13.40 6.70 -1.81
CA VAL A 118 -14.71 7.21 -1.36
C VAL A 118 -15.54 7.77 -2.52
N ASN A 119 -15.29 7.29 -3.74
CA ASN A 119 -15.95 7.68 -4.98
C ASN A 119 -15.85 9.17 -5.33
N LEU A 120 -14.76 9.84 -4.92
CA LEU A 120 -14.44 11.19 -5.36
C LEU A 120 -13.60 11.17 -6.65
N HIS A 121 -13.88 12.14 -7.52
CA HIS A 121 -13.12 12.42 -8.73
C HIS A 121 -12.87 13.93 -8.83
N CYS A 122 -11.86 14.32 -9.60
CA CYS A 122 -11.61 15.73 -9.86
C CYS A 122 -12.52 16.21 -10.98
N SER A 123 -13.48 17.08 -10.65
CA SER A 123 -14.44 17.58 -11.62
C SER A 123 -13.84 18.65 -12.52
N SER A 124 -14.59 19.09 -13.53
CA SER A 124 -14.20 20.20 -14.41
C SER A 124 -14.06 21.53 -13.66
N SER A 125 -14.66 21.67 -12.47
CA SER A 125 -14.50 22.85 -11.60
C SER A 125 -13.15 22.86 -10.87
N ARG A 126 -12.29 21.85 -11.11
CA ARG A 126 -11.03 21.61 -10.40
C ARG A 126 -11.23 21.38 -8.91
N SER A 127 -12.37 20.85 -8.50
CA SER A 127 -12.63 20.45 -7.12
C SER A 127 -13.01 18.98 -7.04
N CYS A 128 -12.72 18.35 -5.89
CA CYS A 128 -13.10 16.96 -5.68
C CYS A 128 -14.59 16.84 -5.40
N GLU A 129 -15.29 16.13 -6.29
CA GLU A 129 -16.73 15.92 -6.24
C GLU A 129 -17.06 14.42 -6.38
N CYS A 130 -18.28 14.04 -6.05
CA CYS A 130 -18.71 12.66 -6.23
C CYS A 130 -18.75 12.29 -7.71
N THR A 131 -18.31 11.06 -8.04
CA THR A 131 -18.17 10.56 -9.43
C THR A 131 -19.44 10.74 -10.27
N ASP A 132 -20.61 10.69 -9.64
CA ASP A 132 -21.88 11.08 -10.25
C ASP A 132 -22.74 11.83 -9.20
N ASN A 133 -22.80 13.15 -9.34
CA ASN A 133 -23.58 14.01 -8.44
C ASN A 133 -25.09 13.79 -8.54
N ASN A 134 -25.61 13.07 -9.54
CA ASN A 134 -27.03 12.68 -9.61
C ASN A 134 -27.31 11.41 -8.80
N LEU A 135 -26.33 10.51 -8.71
CA LEU A 135 -26.45 9.24 -8.00
C LEU A 135 -25.99 9.32 -6.55
N TYR A 136 -24.98 10.14 -6.27
CA TYR A 136 -24.30 10.20 -4.98
C TYR A 136 -24.39 11.61 -4.39
N TYR A 137 -24.30 11.69 -3.07
CA TYR A 137 -24.10 12.94 -2.34
C TYR A 137 -22.97 12.78 -1.33
N TRP A 138 -22.28 13.87 -1.04
CA TRP A 138 -21.27 13.87 0.02
C TRP A 138 -21.95 13.81 1.39
N SER A 139 -21.58 12.81 2.20
CA SER A 139 -21.99 12.75 3.61
C SER A 139 -20.79 13.07 4.50
N GLU A 140 -20.91 14.17 5.26
CA GLU A 140 -19.91 14.54 6.27
C GLU A 140 -19.77 13.48 7.38
N THR A 141 -20.86 12.76 7.69
CA THR A 141 -20.87 11.72 8.72
C THR A 141 -19.99 10.53 8.35
N SER A 142 -20.06 10.06 7.11
CA SER A 142 -19.23 8.95 6.63
C SER A 142 -17.95 9.41 5.94
N ALA A 143 -17.75 10.72 5.78
CA ALA A 143 -16.69 11.33 4.97
C ALA A 143 -16.54 10.65 3.61
N ALA A 144 -17.67 10.38 2.95
CA ALA A 144 -17.74 9.61 1.71
C ALA A 144 -18.93 9.99 0.83
N CYS A 145 -18.83 9.70 -0.47
CA CYS A 145 -19.94 9.80 -1.40
C CYS A 145 -20.87 8.60 -1.25
N VAL A 146 -22.09 8.87 -0.81
CA VAL A 146 -23.12 7.86 -0.50
C VAL A 146 -24.27 7.92 -1.51
N PRO A 147 -24.88 6.78 -1.89
CA PRO A 147 -25.98 6.76 -2.85
C PRO A 147 -27.19 7.56 -2.36
N LYS A 148 -27.80 8.35 -3.23
CA LYS A 148 -29.08 9.02 -2.98
C LYS A 148 -30.20 7.97 -2.94
N LYS A 149 -31.16 8.14 -2.02
CA LYS A 149 -32.38 7.33 -1.99
C LYS A 149 -33.18 7.57 -3.27
N ARG A 150 -33.51 6.51 -3.99
CA ARG A 150 -34.39 6.53 -5.17
C ARG A 150 -35.74 5.95 -4.79
N TYR A 151 -36.81 6.71 -5.01
CA TYR A 151 -38.17 6.20 -4.91
C TYR A 151 -38.63 5.79 -6.30
N ILE A 152 -39.09 4.55 -6.45
CA ILE A 152 -39.73 4.08 -7.68
C ILE A 152 -41.23 4.38 -7.52
N ILE A 153 -41.77 5.25 -8.37
CA ILE A 153 -43.21 5.45 -8.48
C ILE A 153 -43.73 4.41 -9.48
N ILE A 154 -44.51 3.44 -8.99
CA ILE A 154 -45.21 2.47 -9.84
C ILE A 154 -46.56 3.07 -10.19
N ILE A 155 -46.77 3.43 -11.47
CA ILE A 155 -48.08 3.84 -11.97
C ILE A 155 -48.78 2.58 -12.50
N ILE A 156 -49.84 2.14 -11.82
CA ILE A 156 -50.71 1.07 -12.29
C ILE A 156 -51.82 1.73 -13.14
N ILE A 157 -51.77 1.54 -14.46
CA ILE A 157 -52.85 1.94 -15.36
C ILE A 157 -53.86 0.79 -15.39
N ILE A 158 -55.03 1.00 -14.79
CA ILE A 158 -56.17 0.08 -14.94
C ILE A 158 -56.98 0.59 -16.13
N THR A 159 -56.91 -0.11 -17.26
CA THR A 159 -57.84 0.09 -18.37
C THR A 159 -59.10 -0.72 -18.08
N GLU A 160 -60.23 -0.04 -17.91
CA GLU A 160 -61.55 -0.69 -17.89
C GLU A 160 -61.81 -1.29 -19.28
N ALA A 161 -61.93 -2.62 -19.35
CA ALA A 161 -62.39 -3.30 -20.54
C ALA A 161 -63.90 -3.04 -20.68
N GLU A 162 -64.31 -2.42 -21.79
CA GLU A 162 -65.72 -2.18 -22.12
C GLU A 162 -66.49 -3.50 -22.12
N ALA A 163 -67.46 -3.63 -21.22
CA ALA A 163 -68.36 -4.76 -21.16
C ALA A 163 -69.31 -4.75 -22.38
N ASP A 164 -69.12 -5.71 -23.29
CA ASP A 164 -69.98 -6.03 -24.44
C ASP A 164 -71.43 -6.30 -23.96
N ARG A 165 -72.27 -5.25 -23.97
CA ARG A 165 -73.72 -5.37 -23.74
C ARG A 165 -74.39 -5.88 -25.00
N ARG A 166 -74.46 -7.20 -25.18
CA ARG A 166 -75.41 -7.78 -26.15
C ARG A 166 -76.84 -7.67 -25.63
N PRO A 167 -77.79 -7.14 -26.43
CA PRO A 167 -79.19 -7.09 -26.05
C PRO A 167 -79.83 -8.49 -26.11
N LEU A 168 -80.57 -8.85 -25.06
CA LEU A 168 -81.39 -10.07 -25.01
C LEU A 168 -82.57 -9.93 -25.99
N ALA A 169 -82.64 -10.84 -26.96
CA ALA A 169 -83.76 -10.94 -27.89
C ALA A 169 -85.07 -11.26 -27.14
N GLN A 170 -86.10 -10.44 -27.34
CA GLN A 170 -87.46 -10.68 -26.84
C GLN A 170 -88.12 -11.80 -27.66
N ARG A 171 -88.74 -12.77 -26.97
CA ARG A 171 -89.59 -13.80 -27.59
C ARG A 171 -91.02 -13.27 -27.76
N PRO A 172 -91.69 -13.56 -28.89
CA PRO A 172 -93.10 -13.21 -29.07
C PRO A 172 -93.99 -14.19 -28.30
N VAL A 173 -94.97 -13.65 -27.57
CA VAL A 173 -96.08 -14.40 -26.96
C VAL A 173 -97.14 -14.62 -28.04
N LYS A 174 -97.64 -15.85 -28.13
CA LYS A 174 -98.70 -16.28 -29.03
C LYS A 174 -99.98 -16.49 -28.24
#